data_AF-R4XBX4-F1
#
_entry.id   AF-R4XBX4-F1
#
_cell.length_a   1.000
_cell.length_b   1.000
_cell.length_c   1.000
_cell.angle_alpha   90.00
_cell.angle_beta   90.00
_cell.angle_gamma   90.00
#
_symmetry.space_group_name_H-M   'P 1'
#
loop_
_entity.id
_entity.type
_entity.pdbx_description
1 polymer ?
#
loop_
_entity_poly.entity_id
_entity_poly.type
_entity_poly.pdbx_seq_one_letter_code
_entity_poly.pdbx_strand_id
1 'polypeptide(L)'
;MKRSLLYVSRSCRRSLSTQAATAAEVPEDPDILTTQNPSFNKPTSNDSTSPSNNIDLSQQYPRLQYRSPALGVVPAFDLALDIIKNDRQLTKQKMHATKKKIKTLETKPDSSLKTSQLRDLKVYHRQLEGLLDINDPEIHWRHARGDIDLNMPIYRHLAQRKWQEKALRLLEQRVTQMSVTPDIIPIISPTVDVRLNFPGRTKGERKGLFEAGEMLNSRESSIAPKIEIQSFGDDSKKYSIAIVDQDVPDEANDAFKSYLHYLQTDVVLSPVEHAVDAANGKVIHSFIPPHPHKGTPYHRYTVVVWEQPEQAPQPNAPLAGKQAIPRENFDAQKFAQQNGLHAVGINFWRQVWDENVSSVMADYPEVAFVEKNFRPIKA
;
A
#
# COMPACT_ATOMS: atom_id res chain seq x y z
N MET A 1 39.53 -16.35 54.18
CA MET A 1 38.24 -16.23 54.90
C MET A 1 37.10 -16.29 53.89
N LYS A 2 36.18 -17.23 54.12
CA LYS A 2 34.78 -17.36 53.66
C LYS A 2 34.25 -16.33 52.63
N ARG A 3 33.71 -16.82 51.50
CA ARG A 3 32.27 -17.10 51.33
C ARG A 3 31.97 -17.64 49.93
N SER A 4 31.50 -18.89 49.91
CA SER A 4 30.64 -19.46 48.88
C SER A 4 29.28 -18.78 48.92
N LEU A 5 28.72 -18.44 47.76
CA LEU A 5 27.27 -18.35 47.58
C LEU A 5 26.95 -18.75 46.13
N LEU A 6 26.28 -19.89 46.03
CA LEU A 6 25.61 -20.41 44.85
C LEU A 6 24.66 -19.36 44.27
N TYR A 7 24.76 -19.09 42.97
CA TYR A 7 23.67 -18.49 42.22
C TYR A 7 23.13 -19.54 41.24
N VAL A 8 22.01 -20.12 41.65
CA VAL A 8 21.09 -20.87 40.81
C VAL A 8 20.39 -19.86 39.91
N SER A 9 20.73 -19.79 38.63
CA SER A 9 19.91 -19.15 37.63
C SER A 9 19.27 -20.21 36.73
N ARG A 10 17.94 -20.16 36.71
CA ARG A 10 17.04 -21.14 36.11
C ARG A 10 17.30 -21.23 34.61
N SER A 11 17.59 -22.44 34.13
CA SER A 11 17.44 -22.83 32.72
C SER A 11 15.96 -22.71 32.35
N CYS A 12 15.56 -21.54 31.87
CA CYS A 12 14.27 -21.37 31.20
C CYS A 12 14.43 -21.90 29.77
N ARG A 13 14.11 -23.19 29.57
CA ARG A 13 13.81 -23.74 28.25
C ARG A 13 12.56 -23.00 27.75
N ARG A 14 12.74 -21.90 27.00
CA ARG A 14 11.68 -21.36 26.17
C ARG A 14 11.47 -22.34 25.02
N SER A 15 10.40 -23.09 25.12
CA SER A 15 9.79 -23.82 24.02
C SER A 15 9.67 -22.89 22.82
N LEU A 16 10.44 -23.18 21.77
CA LEU A 16 10.20 -22.70 20.42
C LEU A 16 8.85 -23.30 19.99
N SER A 17 7.76 -22.58 20.24
CA SER A 17 6.49 -22.88 19.58
C SER A 17 6.60 -22.36 18.16
N THR A 18 6.96 -23.25 17.26
CA THR A 18 6.83 -23.13 15.82
C THR A 18 5.32 -23.02 15.51
N GLN A 19 4.77 -21.82 15.56
CA GLN A 19 3.54 -21.51 14.84
C GLN A 19 3.95 -20.98 13.47
N ALA A 20 4.18 -21.94 12.57
CA ALA A 20 4.08 -21.66 11.15
C ALA A 20 2.70 -21.06 10.90
N ALA A 21 2.66 -19.92 10.23
CA ALA A 21 1.45 -19.23 9.82
C ALA A 21 0.58 -20.17 8.97
N THR A 22 -0.33 -20.87 9.63
CA THR A 22 -1.54 -21.39 9.02
C THR A 22 -2.26 -20.20 8.41
N ALA A 23 -2.56 -20.27 7.11
CA ALA A 23 -3.39 -19.30 6.41
C ALA A 23 -4.56 -18.93 7.32
N ALA A 24 -4.68 -17.64 7.64
CA ALA A 24 -5.67 -17.16 8.60
C ALA A 24 -7.07 -17.59 8.14
N GLU A 25 -7.64 -18.61 8.80
CA GLU A 25 -9.06 -18.89 8.70
C GLU A 25 -9.79 -17.65 9.21
N VAL A 26 -10.54 -17.04 8.31
CA VAL A 26 -11.39 -15.89 8.62
C VAL A 26 -12.39 -16.32 9.71
N PRO A 27 -12.53 -15.57 10.82
CA PRO A 27 -13.45 -15.92 11.90
C PRO A 27 -14.88 -16.13 11.37
N GLU A 28 -15.56 -17.19 11.85
CA GLU A 28 -16.93 -17.53 11.45
C GLU A 28 -17.94 -16.39 11.69
N ASP A 29 -17.70 -15.57 12.73
CA ASP A 29 -18.43 -14.33 13.02
C ASP A 29 -17.48 -13.36 13.76
N PRO A 30 -17.35 -12.08 13.36
CA PRO A 30 -16.60 -11.08 14.13
C PRO A 30 -17.26 -10.75 15.49
N ASP A 31 -18.55 -11.07 15.69
CA ASP A 31 -19.28 -10.87 16.95
C ASP A 31 -19.07 -12.03 17.96
N ILE A 32 -17.83 -12.33 18.36
CA ILE A 32 -17.59 -13.36 19.40
C ILE A 32 -17.85 -12.77 20.81
N LEU A 33 -19.13 -12.58 21.13
CA LEU A 33 -19.71 -12.61 22.48
C LEU A 33 -21.09 -13.28 22.51
N THR A 34 -21.44 -14.09 21.50
CA THR A 34 -22.73 -14.80 21.48
C THR A 34 -22.52 -16.31 21.53
N THR A 35 -22.62 -16.87 22.73
CA THR A 35 -22.65 -18.32 22.98
C THR A 35 -23.97 -18.90 22.49
N GLN A 36 -24.04 -19.39 21.25
CA GLN A 36 -25.04 -20.41 20.88
C GLN A 36 -24.44 -21.42 19.89
N ASN A 37 -24.60 -22.70 20.23
CA ASN A 37 -24.18 -23.85 19.43
C ASN A 37 -24.97 -23.94 18.11
N PRO A 38 -24.32 -24.19 16.96
CA PRO A 38 -25.04 -24.53 15.75
C PRO A 38 -25.50 -25.98 15.78
N SER A 39 -26.82 -26.19 15.81
CA SER A 39 -27.45 -27.48 15.55
C SER A 39 -27.42 -27.81 14.06
N PHE A 40 -26.86 -28.98 13.73
CA PHE A 40 -26.85 -29.59 12.41
C PHE A 40 -28.26 -29.81 11.85
N ASN A 41 -28.52 -29.38 10.61
CA ASN A 41 -29.65 -29.88 9.81
C ASN A 41 -29.16 -30.41 8.46
N LYS A 42 -29.69 -31.59 8.09
CA LYS A 42 -29.40 -32.38 6.88
C LYS A 42 -29.97 -31.73 5.60
N PRO A 43 -29.43 -32.08 4.41
CA PRO A 43 -29.89 -31.54 3.13
C PRO A 43 -31.07 -32.33 2.55
N THR A 44 -31.99 -31.62 1.90
CA THR A 44 -32.96 -32.18 0.95
C THR A 44 -32.67 -31.65 -0.45
N SER A 45 -32.81 -32.56 -1.42
CA SER A 45 -32.40 -32.49 -2.82
C SER A 45 -33.35 -31.74 -3.75
N ASN A 46 -32.81 -31.45 -4.94
CA ASN A 46 -33.42 -31.11 -6.22
C ASN A 46 -33.85 -29.64 -6.41
N ASP A 47 -33.06 -28.90 -7.21
CA ASP A 47 -33.62 -28.42 -8.48
C ASP A 47 -32.54 -28.16 -9.53
N SER A 48 -32.81 -28.61 -10.75
CA SER A 48 -31.99 -28.44 -11.94
C SER A 48 -32.31 -27.10 -12.59
N THR A 49 -31.45 -26.09 -12.41
CA THR A 49 -31.43 -24.92 -13.28
C THR A 49 -30.01 -24.37 -13.36
N SER A 50 -29.50 -24.27 -14.59
CA SER A 50 -28.24 -23.56 -14.87
C SER A 50 -28.51 -22.06 -14.78
N PRO A 51 -27.85 -21.28 -13.91
CA PRO A 51 -27.88 -19.83 -14.03
C PRO A 51 -26.63 -19.40 -14.80
N SER A 52 -26.78 -19.28 -16.11
CA SER A 52 -25.94 -18.37 -16.89
C SER A 52 -26.24 -16.95 -16.43
N ASN A 53 -25.61 -16.52 -15.35
CA ASN A 53 -25.67 -15.14 -14.92
C ASN A 53 -24.79 -14.31 -15.85
N ASN A 54 -25.44 -13.50 -16.68
CA ASN A 54 -24.82 -12.46 -17.49
C ASN A 54 -23.95 -11.59 -16.60
N ILE A 55 -22.63 -11.72 -16.78
CA ILE A 55 -21.66 -10.73 -16.35
C ILE A 55 -21.90 -9.53 -17.27
N ASP A 56 -22.18 -8.36 -16.70
CA ASP A 56 -22.24 -7.11 -17.46
C ASP A 56 -20.84 -6.82 -18.03
N LEU A 57 -20.71 -6.98 -19.35
CA LEU A 57 -19.47 -6.92 -20.13
C LEU A 57 -19.21 -5.50 -20.70
N SER A 58 -19.70 -4.44 -20.06
CA SER A 58 -19.61 -3.06 -20.56
C SER A 58 -18.19 -2.43 -20.56
N GLN A 59 -17.10 -3.21 -20.66
CA GLN A 59 -15.73 -2.69 -20.77
C GLN A 59 -15.14 -2.77 -22.20
N GLN A 60 -14.33 -1.74 -22.52
CA GLN A 60 -13.83 -1.31 -23.84
C GLN A 60 -12.87 -2.25 -24.59
N TYR A 61 -12.60 -3.47 -24.12
CA TYR A 61 -11.72 -4.44 -24.81
C TYR A 61 -12.37 -5.83 -24.83
N PRO A 62 -12.21 -6.63 -25.90
CA PRO A 62 -12.78 -7.98 -25.92
C PRO A 62 -12.07 -8.85 -24.86
N ARG A 63 -12.78 -9.14 -23.77
CA ARG A 63 -12.30 -10.03 -22.71
C ARG A 63 -11.98 -11.41 -23.27
N LEU A 64 -10.95 -12.05 -22.74
CA LEU A 64 -10.59 -13.40 -23.15
C LEU A 64 -11.75 -14.36 -22.83
N GLN A 65 -12.02 -15.31 -23.75
CA GLN A 65 -13.07 -16.30 -23.53
C GLN A 65 -12.48 -17.55 -22.87
N TYR A 66 -12.93 -17.82 -21.65
CA TYR A 66 -12.60 -19.05 -20.95
C TYR A 66 -13.37 -20.24 -21.56
N ARG A 67 -12.68 -21.36 -21.77
CA ARG A 67 -13.29 -22.62 -22.22
C ARG A 67 -13.16 -23.65 -21.11
N SER A 68 -14.27 -23.93 -20.43
CA SER A 68 -14.31 -24.96 -19.40
C SER A 68 -14.21 -26.36 -20.02
N PRO A 69 -13.62 -27.34 -19.31
CA PRO A 69 -13.75 -28.75 -19.67
C PRO A 69 -15.23 -29.17 -19.79
N ALA A 70 -15.50 -30.12 -20.68
CA ALA A 70 -16.84 -30.68 -20.82
C ALA A 70 -17.24 -31.41 -19.53
N LEU A 71 -18.42 -31.06 -19.00
CA LEU A 71 -19.00 -31.70 -17.81
C LEU A 71 -19.27 -33.19 -18.09
N GLY A 72 -19.07 -34.06 -17.10
CA GLY A 72 -19.27 -35.49 -17.21
C GLY A 72 -18.10 -36.28 -17.80
N VAL A 73 -17.04 -35.61 -18.28
CA VAL A 73 -15.81 -36.25 -18.76
C VAL A 73 -14.90 -36.63 -17.59
N VAL A 74 -14.77 -35.74 -16.60
CA VAL A 74 -13.91 -35.94 -15.43
C VAL A 74 -14.75 -35.81 -14.16
N PRO A 75 -15.18 -36.93 -13.55
CA PRO A 75 -16.06 -36.91 -12.38
C PRO A 75 -15.48 -36.12 -11.19
N ALA A 76 -14.16 -36.17 -11.00
CA ALA A 76 -13.47 -35.41 -9.96
C ALA A 76 -13.59 -33.90 -10.15
N PHE A 77 -13.58 -33.43 -11.40
CA PHE A 77 -13.74 -32.00 -11.72
C PHE A 77 -15.17 -31.55 -11.46
N ASP A 78 -16.16 -32.34 -11.86
CA ASP A 78 -17.58 -32.05 -11.63
C ASP A 78 -17.89 -31.96 -10.13
N LEU A 79 -17.40 -32.91 -9.33
CA LEU A 79 -17.52 -32.88 -7.87
C LEU A 79 -16.84 -31.67 -7.24
N ALA A 80 -15.66 -31.28 -7.73
CA ALA A 80 -14.97 -30.09 -7.25
C ALA A 80 -15.77 -28.81 -7.56
N LEU A 81 -16.38 -28.70 -8.74
CA LEU A 81 -17.26 -27.58 -9.07
C LEU A 81 -18.46 -27.51 -8.14
N ASP A 82 -19.04 -28.63 -7.74
CA ASP A 82 -20.16 -28.65 -6.80
C ASP A 82 -19.75 -28.22 -5.39
N ILE A 83 -18.56 -28.60 -4.92
CA ILE A 83 -17.99 -28.08 -3.66
C ILE A 83 -17.83 -26.56 -3.73
N ILE A 84 -17.26 -26.04 -4.82
CA ILE A 84 -17.06 -24.60 -5.03
C ILE A 84 -18.40 -23.86 -5.06
N LYS A 85 -19.42 -24.41 -5.73
CA LYS A 85 -20.77 -23.83 -5.75
C LYS A 85 -21.37 -23.74 -4.35
N ASN A 86 -21.24 -24.80 -3.55
CA ASN A 86 -21.77 -24.84 -2.18
C ASN A 86 -21.05 -23.83 -1.28
N ASP A 87 -19.72 -23.77 -1.33
CA ASP A 87 -18.90 -22.80 -0.59
C ASP A 87 -19.27 -21.35 -0.96
N ARG A 88 -19.46 -21.09 -2.26
CA ARG A 88 -19.92 -19.79 -2.75
C ARG A 88 -21.31 -19.42 -2.22
N GLN A 89 -22.24 -20.37 -2.16
CA GLN A 89 -23.57 -20.13 -1.58
C GLN A 89 -23.50 -19.80 -0.09
N LEU A 90 -22.68 -20.53 0.68
CA LEU A 90 -22.45 -20.25 2.10
C LEU A 90 -21.84 -18.86 2.30
N THR A 91 -20.84 -18.50 1.50
CA THR A 91 -20.20 -17.17 1.54
C THR A 91 -21.21 -16.07 1.23
N LYS A 92 -22.09 -16.25 0.23
CA LYS A 92 -23.19 -15.29 -0.05
C LYS A 92 -24.13 -15.14 1.14
N GLN A 93 -24.49 -16.23 1.81
CA GLN A 93 -25.33 -16.17 3.01
C GLN A 93 -24.64 -15.37 4.13
N LYS A 94 -23.34 -15.63 4.39
CA LYS A 94 -22.52 -14.85 5.33
C LYS A 94 -22.50 -13.37 4.96
N MET A 95 -22.26 -13.04 3.68
CA MET A 95 -22.28 -11.65 3.19
C MET A 95 -23.63 -10.96 3.41
N HIS A 96 -24.74 -11.64 3.07
CA HIS A 96 -26.08 -11.10 3.29
C HIS A 96 -26.37 -10.86 4.78
N ALA A 97 -25.97 -11.78 5.65
CA ALA A 97 -26.11 -11.63 7.09
C ALA A 97 -25.30 -10.43 7.61
N THR A 98 -24.04 -10.31 7.22
CA THR A 98 -23.17 -9.17 7.57
C THR A 98 -23.74 -7.85 7.07
N LYS A 99 -24.21 -7.79 5.82
CA LYS A 99 -24.84 -6.59 5.25
C LYS A 99 -26.11 -6.20 6.01
N LYS A 100 -26.89 -7.17 6.49
CA LYS A 100 -28.05 -6.92 7.36
C LYS A 100 -27.61 -6.35 8.71
N LYS A 101 -26.57 -6.92 9.35
CA LYS A 101 -25.99 -6.41 10.61
C LYS A 101 -25.53 -4.95 10.45
N ILE A 102 -24.80 -4.65 9.37
CA ILE A 102 -24.35 -3.28 9.03
C ILE A 102 -25.54 -2.32 8.97
N LYS A 103 -26.57 -2.65 8.17
CA LYS A 103 -27.78 -1.81 8.05
C LYS A 103 -28.49 -1.61 9.38
N THR A 104 -28.57 -2.65 10.22
CA THR A 104 -29.19 -2.55 11.56
C THR A 104 -28.37 -1.70 12.52
N LEU A 105 -27.04 -1.71 12.42
CA LEU A 105 -26.19 -0.84 13.24
C LEU A 105 -26.25 0.62 12.79
N GLU A 106 -26.35 0.88 11.48
CA GLU A 106 -26.47 2.24 10.94
C GLU A 106 -27.67 3.01 11.50
N THR A 107 -28.79 2.33 11.78
CA THR A 107 -30.01 2.95 12.36
C THR A 107 -29.92 3.26 13.86
N LYS A 108 -28.95 2.70 14.59
CA LYS A 108 -28.75 2.98 16.01
C LYS A 108 -28.13 4.37 16.22
N PRO A 109 -28.33 5.02 17.39
CA PRO A 109 -27.69 6.31 17.68
C PRO A 109 -26.16 6.20 17.63
N ASP A 110 -25.50 7.32 17.30
CA ASP A 110 -24.05 7.36 17.18
C ASP A 110 -23.37 7.16 18.54
N SER A 111 -22.49 6.17 18.60
CA SER A 111 -21.65 5.85 19.74
C SER A 111 -20.27 5.41 19.24
N SER A 112 -19.22 5.63 20.04
CA SER A 112 -17.86 5.20 19.69
C SER A 112 -17.78 3.70 19.41
N LEU A 113 -18.52 2.89 20.18
CA LEU A 113 -18.65 1.45 19.98
C LEU A 113 -19.32 1.10 18.65
N LYS A 114 -20.42 1.77 18.29
CA LYS A 114 -21.07 1.60 16.98
C LYS A 114 -20.09 1.87 15.85
N THR A 115 -19.32 2.96 15.93
CA THR A 115 -18.34 3.32 14.88
C THR A 115 -17.26 2.24 14.71
N SER A 116 -16.75 1.68 15.82
CA SER A 116 -15.79 0.58 15.76
C SER A 116 -16.41 -0.68 15.14
N GLN A 117 -17.58 -1.11 15.63
CA GLN A 117 -18.27 -2.30 15.12
C GLN A 117 -18.62 -2.17 13.63
N LEU A 118 -19.05 -0.98 13.20
CA LEU A 118 -19.35 -0.71 11.80
C LEU A 118 -18.10 -0.83 10.93
N ARG A 119 -16.95 -0.34 11.41
CA ARG A 119 -15.66 -0.49 10.71
C ARG A 119 -15.29 -1.97 10.58
N ASP A 120 -15.36 -2.74 11.66
CA ASP A 120 -14.97 -4.14 11.68
C ASP A 120 -15.87 -4.99 10.77
N LEU A 121 -17.19 -4.76 10.80
CA LEU A 121 -18.14 -5.44 9.90
C LEU A 121 -17.95 -5.05 8.44
N LYS A 122 -17.61 -3.80 8.12
CA LYS A 122 -17.27 -3.37 6.76
C LYS A 122 -16.00 -4.06 6.26
N VAL A 123 -14.97 -4.15 7.09
CA VAL A 123 -13.74 -4.90 6.77
C VAL A 123 -14.05 -6.38 6.53
N TYR A 124 -14.86 -7.00 7.40
CA TYR A 124 -15.27 -8.39 7.24
C TYR A 124 -16.08 -8.62 5.95
N HIS A 125 -17.03 -7.74 5.63
CA HIS A 125 -17.79 -7.81 4.39
C HIS A 125 -16.87 -7.76 3.16
N ARG A 126 -15.90 -6.83 3.16
CA ARG A 126 -14.91 -6.71 2.08
C ARG A 126 -14.05 -7.97 1.94
N GLN A 127 -13.67 -8.60 3.05
CA GLN A 127 -12.96 -9.88 3.01
C GLN A 127 -13.80 -10.97 2.37
N LEU A 128 -15.09 -11.09 2.74
CA LEU A 128 -16.00 -12.05 2.12
C LEU A 128 -16.19 -11.81 0.62
N GLU A 129 -16.24 -10.55 0.17
CA GLU A 129 -16.29 -10.20 -1.26
C GLU A 129 -15.05 -10.69 -2.02
N GLY A 130 -13.87 -10.59 -1.41
CA GLY A 130 -12.63 -11.13 -1.97
C GLY A 130 -12.57 -12.66 -1.97
N LEU A 131 -13.25 -13.33 -1.03
CA LEU A 131 -13.28 -14.79 -0.93
C LEU A 131 -14.36 -15.44 -1.80
N LEU A 132 -15.41 -14.70 -2.17
CA LEU A 132 -16.61 -15.23 -2.82
C LEU A 132 -16.32 -16.09 -4.06
N ASP A 133 -15.42 -15.62 -4.92
CA ASP A 133 -15.06 -16.27 -6.18
C ASP A 133 -13.59 -16.72 -6.20
N ILE A 134 -12.97 -16.91 -5.03
CA ILE A 134 -11.53 -17.20 -4.92
C ILE A 134 -11.14 -18.56 -5.50
N ASN A 135 -12.05 -19.53 -5.50
CA ASN A 135 -11.81 -20.88 -6.03
C ASN A 135 -12.39 -21.05 -7.44
N ASP A 136 -12.88 -19.98 -8.08
CA ASP A 136 -13.46 -20.07 -9.42
C ASP A 136 -12.35 -20.30 -10.47
N PRO A 137 -12.42 -21.39 -11.28
CA PRO A 137 -11.39 -21.71 -12.26
C PRO A 137 -11.28 -20.67 -13.38
N GLU A 138 -12.37 -19.99 -13.75
CA GLU A 138 -12.35 -18.94 -14.76
C GLU A 138 -11.55 -17.73 -14.27
N ILE A 139 -11.76 -17.33 -13.02
CA ILE A 139 -11.05 -16.20 -12.41
C ILE A 139 -9.55 -16.46 -12.35
N HIS A 140 -9.14 -17.65 -11.92
CA HIS A 140 -7.73 -18.04 -11.91
C HIS A 140 -7.12 -18.03 -13.31
N TRP A 141 -7.85 -18.56 -14.29
CA TRP A 141 -7.41 -18.59 -15.67
C TRP A 141 -7.23 -17.17 -16.25
N ARG A 142 -8.17 -16.27 -15.98
CA ARG A 142 -8.11 -14.85 -16.39
C ARG A 142 -6.95 -14.13 -15.73
N HIS A 143 -6.81 -14.26 -14.40
CA HIS A 143 -5.71 -13.68 -13.63
C HIS A 143 -4.34 -14.17 -14.15
N ALA A 144 -4.19 -15.47 -14.40
CA ALA A 144 -2.95 -16.06 -14.93
C ALA A 144 -2.58 -15.53 -16.33
N ARG A 145 -3.56 -15.03 -17.10
CA ARG A 145 -3.35 -14.44 -18.43
C ARG A 145 -3.26 -12.92 -18.43
N GLY A 146 -3.35 -12.27 -17.26
CA GLY A 146 -3.31 -10.82 -17.14
C GLY A 146 -4.61 -10.11 -17.54
N ASP A 147 -5.71 -10.84 -17.74
CA ASP A 147 -7.05 -10.27 -17.96
C ASP A 147 -7.68 -9.91 -16.61
N ILE A 148 -7.22 -8.80 -16.03
CA ILE A 148 -7.51 -8.41 -14.64
C ILE A 148 -8.41 -7.16 -14.64
N ASP A 149 -9.59 -7.27 -14.03
CA ASP A 149 -10.51 -6.15 -13.83
C ASP A 149 -10.48 -5.69 -12.37
N LEU A 150 -9.74 -4.62 -12.09
CA LEU A 150 -9.60 -4.09 -10.73
C LEU A 150 -10.90 -3.49 -10.17
N ASN A 151 -11.99 -3.41 -10.94
CA ASN A 151 -13.33 -3.12 -10.40
C ASN A 151 -13.94 -4.31 -9.64
N MET A 152 -13.48 -5.53 -9.90
CA MET A 152 -13.95 -6.70 -9.18
C MET A 152 -13.15 -6.90 -7.86
N PRO A 153 -13.83 -7.11 -6.72
CA PRO A 153 -13.17 -7.32 -5.42
C PRO A 153 -12.17 -8.47 -5.42
N ILE A 154 -12.46 -9.56 -6.13
CA ILE A 154 -11.60 -10.75 -6.20
C ILE A 154 -10.22 -10.42 -6.81
N TYR A 155 -10.17 -9.65 -7.90
CA TYR A 155 -8.90 -9.30 -8.53
C TYR A 155 -8.08 -8.34 -7.66
N ARG A 156 -8.74 -7.40 -6.97
CA ARG A 156 -8.07 -6.56 -5.95
C ARG A 156 -7.50 -7.40 -4.81
N HIS A 157 -8.26 -8.39 -4.34
CA HIS A 157 -7.82 -9.30 -3.28
C HIS A 157 -6.61 -10.14 -3.71
N LEU A 158 -6.65 -10.71 -4.92
CA LEU A 158 -5.52 -11.47 -5.47
C LEU A 158 -4.27 -10.58 -5.66
N ALA A 159 -4.45 -9.34 -6.15
CA ALA A 159 -3.37 -8.38 -6.27
C ALA A 159 -2.77 -8.00 -4.90
N GLN A 160 -3.62 -7.77 -3.88
CA GLN A 160 -3.21 -7.48 -2.52
C GLN A 160 -2.40 -8.63 -1.92
N ARG A 161 -2.88 -9.88 -2.06
CA ARG A 161 -2.17 -11.07 -1.59
C ARG A 161 -0.80 -11.20 -2.25
N LYS A 162 -0.74 -11.07 -3.58
CA LYS A 162 0.53 -11.12 -4.34
C LYS A 162 1.52 -10.05 -3.87
N TRP A 163 1.03 -8.84 -3.59
CA TRP A 163 1.85 -7.76 -3.05
C TRP A 163 2.37 -8.09 -1.64
N GLN A 164 1.50 -8.58 -0.74
CA GLN A 164 1.84 -8.98 0.63
C GLN A 164 2.85 -10.13 0.70
N GLU A 165 2.82 -11.05 -0.26
CA GLU A 165 3.70 -12.23 -0.29
C GLU A 165 5.18 -11.86 -0.50
N LYS A 166 5.46 -10.83 -1.30
CA LYS A 166 6.83 -10.47 -1.69
C LYS A 166 7.13 -8.99 -1.61
N ALA A 167 6.43 -8.16 -2.39
CA ALA A 167 6.77 -6.76 -2.59
C ALA A 167 6.70 -5.95 -1.28
N LEU A 168 5.63 -6.14 -0.49
CA LEU A 168 5.50 -5.49 0.82
C LEU A 168 6.62 -5.90 1.78
N ARG A 169 6.95 -7.20 1.85
CA ARG A 169 8.01 -7.70 2.73
C ARG A 169 9.39 -7.15 2.36
N LEU A 170 9.66 -7.05 1.05
CA LEU A 170 10.88 -6.43 0.54
C LEU A 170 10.92 -4.94 0.92
N LEU A 171 9.82 -4.22 0.73
CA LEU A 171 9.69 -2.81 1.10
C LEU A 171 9.94 -2.61 2.60
N GLU A 172 9.26 -3.36 3.46
CA GLU A 172 9.41 -3.28 4.92
C GLU A 172 10.86 -3.55 5.35
N GLN A 173 11.49 -4.59 4.78
CA GLN A 173 12.90 -4.87 5.03
C GLN A 173 13.79 -3.68 4.67
N ARG A 174 13.58 -3.06 3.49
CA ARG A 174 14.41 -1.94 2.99
C ARG A 174 14.19 -0.67 3.80
N VAL A 175 12.95 -0.35 4.12
CA VAL A 175 12.58 0.82 4.93
C VAL A 175 13.23 0.74 6.32
N THR A 176 13.22 -0.43 6.95
CA THR A 176 13.88 -0.64 8.25
C THR A 176 15.40 -0.67 8.13
N GLN A 177 15.96 -1.42 7.18
CA GLN A 177 17.41 -1.58 7.04
C GLN A 177 18.11 -0.27 6.69
N MET A 178 17.47 0.59 5.90
CA MET A 178 18.01 1.87 5.45
C MET A 178 17.52 3.05 6.30
N SER A 179 16.93 2.78 7.48
CA SER A 179 16.47 3.77 8.46
C SER A 179 15.52 4.83 7.89
N VAL A 180 14.77 4.52 6.82
CA VAL A 180 13.74 5.45 6.32
C VAL A 180 12.67 5.68 7.38
N THR A 181 12.35 4.60 8.10
CA THR A 181 11.66 4.62 9.39
C THR A 181 12.71 4.30 10.46
N PRO A 182 12.89 5.13 11.51
CA PRO A 182 11.98 6.18 11.97
C PRO A 182 12.22 7.59 11.42
N ASP A 183 13.27 7.82 10.61
CA ASP A 183 13.78 9.17 10.28
C ASP A 183 12.73 10.10 9.64
N ILE A 184 11.93 9.60 8.67
CA ILE A 184 10.89 10.40 8.01
C ILE A 184 9.53 10.28 8.71
N ILE A 185 9.17 9.05 9.05
CA ILE A 185 7.93 8.70 9.73
C ILE A 185 8.29 7.62 10.74
N PRO A 186 7.93 7.77 12.03
CA PRO A 186 8.35 6.85 13.09
C PRO A 186 7.86 5.42 12.92
N ILE A 187 6.63 5.24 12.43
CA ILE A 187 6.00 3.92 12.21
C ILE A 187 5.08 4.05 11.01
N ILE A 188 5.18 3.10 10.08
CA ILE A 188 4.27 2.97 8.94
C ILE A 188 3.84 1.52 8.78
N SER A 189 2.57 1.32 8.44
CA SER A 189 2.03 0.03 8.01
C SER A 189 1.41 0.23 6.63
N PRO A 190 2.18 0.01 5.55
CA PRO A 190 1.70 0.28 4.20
C PRO A 190 0.43 -0.52 3.90
N THR A 191 -0.60 0.17 3.40
CA THR A 191 -1.87 -0.42 2.96
C THR A 191 -2.10 -0.27 1.46
N VAL A 192 -1.32 0.57 0.79
CA VAL A 192 -1.31 0.75 -0.67
C VAL A 192 0.07 0.43 -1.23
N ASP A 193 0.11 -0.12 -2.44
CA ASP A 193 1.35 -0.40 -3.16
C ASP A 193 1.79 0.83 -3.94
N VAL A 194 2.97 1.36 -3.64
CA VAL A 194 3.53 2.56 -4.28
C VAL A 194 4.64 2.12 -5.23
N ARG A 195 4.46 2.37 -6.52
CA ARG A 195 5.39 1.99 -7.58
C ARG A 195 5.97 3.22 -8.26
N LEU A 196 7.28 3.19 -8.48
CA LEU A 196 8.03 4.28 -9.08
C LEU A 196 8.56 3.84 -10.43
N ASN A 197 8.11 4.50 -11.49
CA ASN A 197 8.57 4.25 -12.85
C ASN A 197 9.32 5.48 -13.38
N PHE A 198 10.63 5.33 -13.60
CA PHE A 198 11.44 6.42 -14.13
C PHE A 198 11.50 6.34 -15.65
N PRO A 199 11.17 7.44 -16.36
CA PRO A 199 11.17 7.45 -17.81
C PRO A 199 12.57 7.50 -18.43
N GLY A 200 13.61 7.83 -17.63
CA GLY A 200 14.98 8.11 -18.08
C GLY A 200 15.06 9.32 -19.02
N ARG A 201 16.13 10.10 -18.93
CA ARG A 201 16.32 11.32 -19.72
C ARG A 201 16.87 11.02 -21.12
N THR A 202 17.84 10.12 -21.22
CA THR A 202 18.57 9.86 -22.47
C THR A 202 18.35 8.43 -22.98
N LYS A 203 18.66 8.18 -24.25
CA LYS A 203 18.77 6.81 -24.79
C LYS A 203 19.93 6.08 -24.10
N GLY A 204 19.68 4.87 -23.62
CA GLY A 204 20.68 4.02 -22.96
C GLY A 204 20.63 4.02 -21.43
N GLU A 205 19.91 4.97 -20.81
CA GLU A 205 19.62 4.93 -19.37
C GLU A 205 18.59 3.84 -19.04
N ARG A 206 18.64 3.32 -17.81
CA ARG A 206 17.64 2.37 -17.34
C ARG A 206 16.31 3.07 -17.17
N LYS A 207 15.23 2.40 -17.58
CA LYS A 207 13.87 2.91 -17.60
C LYS A 207 12.93 1.84 -17.10
N GLY A 208 11.80 2.25 -16.53
CA GLY A 208 10.77 1.34 -16.07
C GLY A 208 10.64 1.34 -14.55
N LEU A 209 10.14 0.24 -14.02
CA LEU A 209 9.87 0.05 -12.60
C LEU A 209 11.17 -0.22 -11.83
N PHE A 210 11.36 0.49 -10.72
CA PHE A 210 12.52 0.31 -9.83
C PHE A 210 12.10 -0.28 -8.48
N GLU A 211 13.02 -1.00 -7.85
CA GLU A 211 12.80 -1.57 -6.52
C GLU A 211 13.07 -0.55 -5.41
N ALA A 212 12.46 -0.77 -4.25
CA ALA A 212 12.66 0.09 -3.08
C ALA A 212 14.12 0.08 -2.62
N GLY A 213 14.69 1.27 -2.46
CA GLY A 213 16.07 1.49 -2.06
C GLY A 213 17.09 1.23 -3.16
N GLU A 214 16.69 1.12 -4.42
CA GLU A 214 17.63 1.01 -5.53
C GLU A 214 18.47 2.29 -5.70
N MET A 215 19.72 2.16 -6.18
CA MET A 215 20.59 3.30 -6.46
C MET A 215 20.33 3.79 -7.90
N LEU A 216 19.99 5.07 -8.05
CA LEU A 216 19.82 5.73 -9.34
C LEU A 216 20.96 6.71 -9.57
N ASN A 217 21.36 6.86 -10.83
CA ASN A 217 22.23 7.97 -11.24
C ASN A 217 21.40 9.27 -11.45
N SER A 218 22.07 10.41 -11.51
CA SER A 218 21.39 11.71 -11.59
C SER A 218 20.60 11.92 -12.88
N ARG A 219 20.95 11.25 -13.98
CA ARG A 219 20.20 11.34 -15.24
C ARG A 219 18.94 10.49 -15.22
N GLU A 220 19.00 9.29 -14.64
CA GLU A 220 17.87 8.38 -14.44
C GLU A 220 16.77 9.04 -13.61
N SER A 221 17.14 9.80 -12.57
CA SER A 221 16.23 10.49 -11.64
C SER A 221 15.99 11.98 -11.96
N SER A 222 16.52 12.48 -13.09
CA SER A 222 16.41 13.89 -13.47
C SER A 222 14.98 14.34 -13.82
N ILE A 223 14.12 13.40 -14.23
CA ILE A 223 12.72 13.64 -14.55
C ILE A 223 11.87 13.01 -13.45
N ALA A 224 10.78 13.69 -13.09
CA ALA A 224 9.83 13.20 -12.10
C ALA A 224 9.42 11.75 -12.41
N PRO A 225 9.47 10.83 -11.43
CA PRO A 225 8.99 9.47 -11.63
C PRO A 225 7.49 9.49 -11.88
N LYS A 226 7.02 8.56 -12.73
CA LYS A 226 5.60 8.20 -12.77
C LYS A 226 5.29 7.41 -11.50
N ILE A 227 4.44 7.98 -10.65
CA ILE A 227 4.04 7.37 -9.39
C ILE A 227 2.71 6.68 -9.60
N GLU A 228 2.67 5.39 -9.31
CA GLU A 228 1.45 4.57 -9.32
C GLU A 228 1.14 4.15 -7.87
N ILE A 229 -0.08 4.44 -7.40
CA ILE A 229 -0.55 4.10 -6.05
C ILE A 229 -1.73 3.15 -6.20
N GLN A 230 -1.44 1.85 -6.10
CA GLN A 230 -2.47 0.83 -6.18
C GLN A 230 -3.15 0.66 -4.83
N SER A 231 -4.42 1.07 -4.75
CA SER A 231 -5.29 0.75 -3.62
C SER A 231 -5.99 -0.60 -3.83
N PHE A 232 -6.25 -1.31 -2.73
CA PHE A 232 -6.95 -2.61 -2.74
C PHE A 232 -8.37 -2.53 -2.18
N GLY A 233 -8.79 -1.34 -1.73
CA GLY A 233 -10.16 -1.06 -1.29
C GLY A 233 -11.10 -0.84 -2.47
N ASP A 234 -12.35 -0.46 -2.17
CA ASP A 234 -13.40 -0.27 -3.19
C ASP A 234 -13.66 1.21 -3.48
N ASP A 235 -13.16 2.07 -2.61
CA ASP A 235 -13.52 3.48 -2.56
C ASP A 235 -12.48 4.33 -3.30
N SER A 236 -12.99 5.34 -4.03
CA SER A 236 -12.14 6.43 -4.49
C SER A 236 -11.72 7.28 -3.30
N LYS A 237 -10.42 7.51 -3.14
CA LYS A 237 -9.86 8.23 -2.00
C LYS A 237 -8.97 9.37 -2.47
N LYS A 238 -8.81 10.37 -1.61
CA LYS A 238 -7.86 11.45 -1.83
C LYS A 238 -6.54 11.16 -1.14
N TYR A 239 -5.45 11.46 -1.83
CA TYR A 239 -4.10 11.27 -1.35
C TYR A 239 -3.29 12.57 -1.44
N SER A 240 -2.31 12.69 -0.55
CA SER A 240 -1.23 13.66 -0.64
C SER A 240 0.09 12.89 -0.82
N ILE A 241 0.92 13.32 -1.77
CA ILE A 241 2.21 12.69 -2.09
C ILE A 241 3.32 13.71 -1.88
N ALA A 242 4.37 13.32 -1.15
CA ALA A 242 5.60 14.08 -1.05
C ALA A 242 6.82 13.24 -1.43
N ILE A 243 7.83 13.89 -2.00
CA ILE A 243 9.17 13.32 -2.17
C ILE A 243 10.11 14.13 -1.29
N VAL A 244 10.74 13.48 -0.33
CA VAL A 244 11.56 14.12 0.70
C VAL A 244 12.96 13.51 0.70
N ASP A 245 13.98 14.36 0.66
CA ASP A 245 15.36 14.02 0.99
C ASP A 245 15.57 14.31 2.48
N GLN A 246 16.15 13.37 3.21
CA GLN A 246 16.39 13.46 4.66
C GLN A 246 17.88 13.56 5.01
N ASP A 247 18.75 13.54 3.98
CA ASP A 247 20.19 13.41 4.11
C ASP A 247 20.91 14.66 3.59
N VAL A 248 20.24 15.81 3.53
CA VAL A 248 20.87 17.08 3.12
C VAL A 248 21.78 17.57 4.24
N PRO A 249 23.08 17.84 3.99
CA PRO A 249 24.00 18.26 5.04
C PRO A 249 23.64 19.64 5.61
N ASP A 250 23.70 19.75 6.94
CA ASP A 250 23.60 20.99 7.70
C ASP A 250 24.94 21.27 8.40
N GLU A 251 25.81 22.01 7.70
CA GLU A 251 27.16 22.37 8.15
C GLU A 251 27.16 23.17 9.46
N ALA A 252 26.12 23.96 9.71
CA ALA A 252 26.07 24.84 10.88
C ALA A 252 25.82 24.05 12.18
N ASN A 253 25.08 22.95 12.08
CA ASN A 253 24.66 22.15 13.23
C ASN A 253 25.35 20.78 13.30
N ASP A 254 26.30 20.49 12.39
CA ASP A 254 26.95 19.18 12.24
C ASP A 254 25.93 18.03 12.16
N ALA A 255 24.89 18.25 11.37
CA ALA A 255 23.72 17.37 11.29
C ALA A 255 23.21 17.23 9.84
N PHE A 256 22.09 16.53 9.68
CA PHE A 256 21.34 16.49 8.43
C PHE A 256 20.01 17.22 8.60
N LYS A 257 19.54 17.82 7.51
CA LYS A 257 18.23 18.44 7.39
C LYS A 257 17.46 17.81 6.24
N SER A 258 16.15 18.02 6.24
CA SER A 258 15.28 17.53 5.18
C SER A 258 15.02 18.58 4.10
N TYR A 259 14.74 18.10 2.89
CA TYR A 259 14.38 18.92 1.73
C TYR A 259 13.22 18.29 0.96
N LEU A 260 12.20 19.09 0.66
CA LEU A 260 11.02 18.69 -0.11
C LEU A 260 11.29 18.86 -1.61
N HIS A 261 11.45 17.75 -2.31
CA HIS A 261 11.63 17.71 -3.77
C HIS A 261 10.32 17.86 -4.52
N TYR A 262 9.22 17.36 -3.98
CA TYR A 262 7.92 17.37 -4.63
C TYR A 262 6.79 17.32 -3.61
N LEU A 263 5.70 18.04 -3.85
CA LEU A 263 4.47 17.94 -3.06
C LEU A 263 3.25 18.14 -3.95
N GLN A 264 2.37 17.15 -3.97
CA GLN A 264 1.06 17.19 -4.61
C GLN A 264 -0.01 16.75 -3.61
N THR A 265 -1.13 17.46 -3.58
CA THR A 265 -2.26 17.16 -2.68
C THR A 265 -3.55 16.97 -3.44
N ASP A 266 -4.59 16.52 -2.75
CA ASP A 266 -5.94 16.37 -3.29
C ASP A 266 -5.98 15.44 -4.51
N VAL A 267 -5.08 14.45 -4.54
CA VAL A 267 -4.96 13.49 -5.64
C VAL A 267 -6.05 12.43 -5.50
N VAL A 268 -7.05 12.45 -6.37
CA VAL A 268 -8.16 11.49 -6.32
C VAL A 268 -7.76 10.24 -7.08
N LEU A 269 -7.71 9.09 -6.40
CA LEU A 269 -7.36 7.80 -6.98
C LEU A 269 -8.40 6.74 -6.62
N SER A 270 -8.56 5.79 -7.53
CA SER A 270 -9.38 4.59 -7.37
C SER A 270 -8.55 3.34 -7.66
N PRO A 271 -9.07 2.13 -7.40
CA PRO A 271 -8.34 0.90 -7.74
C PRO A 271 -8.03 0.76 -9.23
N VAL A 272 -8.81 1.42 -10.09
CA VAL A 272 -8.59 1.44 -11.55
C VAL A 272 -7.72 2.61 -11.95
N GLU A 273 -8.01 3.80 -11.43
CA GLU A 273 -7.26 5.03 -11.68
C GLU A 273 -6.22 5.24 -10.58
N HIS A 274 -5.06 4.61 -10.75
CA HIS A 274 -3.99 4.54 -9.76
C HIS A 274 -2.75 5.36 -10.14
N ALA A 275 -2.71 5.97 -11.32
CA ALA A 275 -1.60 6.82 -11.74
C ALA A 275 -1.75 8.24 -11.16
N VAL A 276 -0.67 8.75 -10.56
CA VAL A 276 -0.60 10.14 -10.12
C VAL A 276 -0.23 11.02 -11.32
N ASP A 277 -1.08 11.99 -11.63
CA ASP A 277 -0.88 12.96 -12.71
C ASP A 277 -1.02 14.37 -12.15
N ALA A 278 -0.36 15.36 -12.75
CA ALA A 278 -0.54 16.75 -12.34
C ALA A 278 -2.00 17.21 -12.46
N ALA A 279 -2.79 16.61 -13.36
CA ALA A 279 -4.19 16.95 -13.61
C ALA A 279 -5.17 16.39 -12.57
N ASN A 280 -4.83 15.31 -11.85
CA ASN A 280 -5.75 14.68 -10.90
C ASN A 280 -5.57 15.13 -9.44
N GLY A 281 -4.87 16.26 -9.22
CA GLY A 281 -4.74 16.91 -7.91
C GLY A 281 -4.15 18.31 -8.03
N LYS A 282 -3.63 18.84 -6.91
CA LYS A 282 -3.02 20.16 -6.81
C LYS A 282 -1.53 20.05 -6.54
N VAL A 283 -0.71 20.44 -7.51
CA VAL A 283 0.74 20.53 -7.32
C VAL A 283 1.06 21.77 -6.49
N ILE A 284 1.59 21.56 -5.28
CA ILE A 284 2.04 22.64 -4.39
C ILE A 284 3.51 22.97 -4.67
N HIS A 285 4.32 21.92 -4.86
CA HIS A 285 5.73 22.03 -5.22
C HIS A 285 6.04 21.11 -6.37
N SER A 286 6.43 21.68 -7.52
CA SER A 286 6.89 20.93 -8.68
C SER A 286 8.14 20.11 -8.37
N PHE A 287 8.36 19.03 -9.11
CA PHE A 287 9.49 18.13 -8.88
C PHE A 287 10.82 18.84 -9.17
N ILE A 288 11.72 18.80 -8.19
CA ILE A 288 13.13 19.17 -8.35
C ILE A 288 13.93 17.87 -8.35
N PRO A 289 14.85 17.65 -9.32
CA PRO A 289 15.62 16.43 -9.38
C PRO A 289 16.56 16.28 -8.17
N PRO A 290 16.97 15.05 -7.84
CA PRO A 290 17.88 14.84 -6.73
C PRO A 290 19.28 15.40 -7.03
N HIS A 291 19.84 16.13 -6.08
CA HIS A 291 21.08 16.89 -6.24
C HIS A 291 22.02 16.77 -5.04
N PRO A 292 22.47 15.54 -4.70
CA PRO A 292 23.42 15.34 -3.62
C PRO A 292 24.74 16.06 -3.90
N HIS A 293 25.40 16.56 -2.86
CA HIS A 293 26.66 17.27 -2.99
C HIS A 293 27.85 16.30 -3.11
N LYS A 294 28.95 16.77 -3.72
CA LYS A 294 30.13 15.93 -3.88
C LYS A 294 30.72 15.57 -2.52
N GLY A 295 31.01 14.29 -2.32
CA GLY A 295 31.63 13.79 -1.09
C GLY A 295 30.67 13.56 0.07
N THR A 296 29.37 13.83 -0.09
CA THR A 296 28.36 13.33 0.87
C THR A 296 28.15 11.81 0.68
N PRO A 297 27.64 11.09 1.69
CA PRO A 297 27.12 9.74 1.52
C PRO A 297 25.97 9.68 0.49
N TYR A 298 25.40 8.49 0.27
CA TYR A 298 24.16 8.43 -0.51
C TYR A 298 23.03 9.15 0.23
N HIS A 299 22.16 9.80 -0.53
CA HIS A 299 20.93 10.41 -0.04
C HIS A 299 19.75 9.48 -0.32
N ARG A 300 18.76 9.47 0.58
CA ARG A 300 17.52 8.72 0.49
C ARG A 300 16.40 9.66 0.05
N TYR A 301 15.83 9.38 -1.13
CA TYR A 301 14.71 10.13 -1.68
C TYR A 301 13.43 9.33 -1.47
N THR A 302 12.68 9.71 -0.45
CA THR A 302 11.54 8.95 0.04
C THR A 302 10.24 9.55 -0.49
N VAL A 303 9.49 8.73 -1.22
CA VAL A 303 8.10 9.00 -1.59
C VAL A 303 7.20 8.56 -0.45
N VAL A 304 6.52 9.53 0.14
CA VAL A 304 5.52 9.30 1.18
C VAL A 304 4.15 9.56 0.61
N VAL A 305 3.22 8.62 0.83
CA VAL A 305 1.83 8.73 0.44
C VAL A 305 0.96 8.74 1.69
N TRP A 306 0.18 9.81 1.82
CA TRP A 306 -0.83 9.92 2.86
C TRP A 306 -2.24 9.88 2.30
N GLU A 307 -3.13 9.16 2.98
CA GLU A 307 -4.58 9.27 2.79
C GLU A 307 -5.08 10.54 3.50
N GLN A 308 -5.86 11.35 2.77
CA GLN A 308 -6.51 12.52 3.32
C GLN A 308 -7.82 12.12 4.03
N PRO A 309 -8.14 12.73 5.18
CA PRO A 309 -9.43 12.51 5.82
C PRO A 309 -10.58 13.05 4.94
N GLU A 310 -11.78 12.50 5.11
CA GLU A 310 -12.98 13.02 4.43
C GLU A 310 -13.33 14.45 4.87
N GLN A 311 -12.96 14.79 6.11
CA GLN A 311 -13.16 16.12 6.67
C GLN A 311 -12.09 17.09 6.18
N ALA A 312 -12.48 18.35 5.98
CA ALA A 312 -11.55 19.39 5.59
C ALA A 312 -10.41 19.55 6.61
N PRO A 313 -9.20 19.94 6.17
CA PRO A 313 -8.09 20.25 7.08
C PRO A 313 -8.51 21.30 8.11
N GLN A 314 -7.92 21.25 9.30
CA GLN A 314 -8.14 22.26 10.32
C GLN A 314 -7.84 23.67 9.75
N PRO A 315 -8.56 24.73 10.14
CA PRO A 315 -8.40 26.05 9.52
C PRO A 315 -7.00 26.66 9.59
N ASN A 316 -6.13 26.15 10.46
CA ASN A 316 -4.75 26.60 10.63
C ASN A 316 -3.72 25.57 10.13
N ALA A 317 -4.19 24.48 9.51
CA ALA A 317 -3.33 23.48 8.91
C ALA A 317 -2.61 24.05 7.67
N PRO A 318 -1.39 23.58 7.33
CA PRO A 318 -0.68 24.05 6.15
C PRO A 318 -1.51 24.00 4.86
N LEU A 319 -2.34 22.96 4.67
CA LEU A 319 -3.19 22.81 3.49
C LEU A 319 -4.43 23.72 3.48
N ALA A 320 -4.74 24.41 4.59
CA ALA A 320 -5.77 25.44 4.62
C ALA A 320 -5.35 26.75 3.91
N GLY A 321 -4.11 26.82 3.38
CA GLY A 321 -3.67 27.89 2.47
C GLY A 321 -3.23 29.19 3.15
N LYS A 322 -3.07 29.19 4.47
CA LYS A 322 -2.66 30.39 5.24
C LYS A 322 -1.16 30.57 5.38
N GLN A 323 -0.37 29.52 5.15
CA GLN A 323 1.08 29.52 5.33
C GLN A 323 1.77 28.87 4.14
N ALA A 324 2.88 29.45 3.70
CA ALA A 324 3.73 28.83 2.69
C ALA A 324 4.37 27.57 3.28
N ILE A 325 4.40 26.48 2.50
CA ILE A 325 5.08 25.24 2.87
C ILE A 325 6.53 25.38 2.35
N PRO A 326 7.55 25.52 3.21
CA PRO A 326 8.92 25.64 2.76
C PRO A 326 9.44 24.31 2.23
N ARG A 327 10.41 24.37 1.30
CA ARG A 327 11.12 23.17 0.85
C ARG A 327 12.17 22.72 1.84
N GLU A 328 12.91 23.67 2.40
CA GLU A 328 13.95 23.41 3.39
C GLU A 328 13.34 23.07 4.75
N ASN A 329 14.00 22.17 5.48
CA ASN A 329 13.60 21.72 6.82
C ASN A 329 12.15 21.19 6.85
N PHE A 330 11.72 20.53 5.77
CA PHE A 330 10.38 19.98 5.67
C PHE A 330 10.21 18.75 6.56
N ASP A 331 9.42 18.87 7.61
CA ASP A 331 9.08 17.77 8.51
C ASP A 331 7.81 17.06 8.04
N ALA A 332 7.98 15.89 7.44
CA ALA A 332 6.91 15.07 6.89
C ALA A 332 5.91 14.60 7.97
N GLN A 333 6.40 14.25 9.16
CA GLN A 333 5.56 13.81 10.27
C GLN A 333 4.70 14.96 10.81
N LYS A 334 5.33 16.12 11.07
CA LYS A 334 4.62 17.31 11.54
C LYS A 334 3.61 17.79 10.52
N PHE A 335 3.97 17.78 9.23
CA PHE A 335 3.04 18.08 8.14
C PHE A 335 1.83 17.14 8.15
N ALA A 336 2.05 15.83 8.32
CA ALA A 336 0.96 14.87 8.41
C ALA A 336 0.04 15.12 9.61
N GLN A 337 0.61 15.33 10.81
CA GLN A 337 -0.14 15.59 12.03
C GLN A 337 -0.99 16.85 11.95
N GLN A 338 -0.42 17.96 11.45
CA GLN A 338 -1.13 19.24 11.35
C GLN A 338 -2.32 19.19 10.39
N ASN A 339 -2.25 18.33 9.37
CA ASN A 339 -3.30 18.19 8.36
C ASN A 339 -4.21 16.96 8.61
N GLY A 340 -4.00 16.20 9.69
CA GLY A 340 -4.78 14.99 9.98
C GLY A 340 -4.59 13.87 8.96
N LEU A 341 -3.43 13.82 8.31
CA LEU A 341 -3.11 12.87 7.25
C LEU A 341 -2.64 11.53 7.84
N HIS A 342 -3.03 10.42 7.18
CA HIS A 342 -2.62 9.08 7.59
C HIS A 342 -1.64 8.48 6.59
N ALA A 343 -0.45 8.07 7.03
CA ALA A 343 0.55 7.49 6.14
C ALA A 343 0.14 6.06 5.75
N VAL A 344 -0.08 5.84 4.45
CA VAL A 344 -0.61 4.59 3.89
C VAL A 344 0.32 3.92 2.89
N GLY A 345 1.29 4.66 2.34
CA GLY A 345 2.23 4.13 1.37
C GLY A 345 3.59 4.80 1.49
N ILE A 346 4.63 4.04 1.15
CA ILE A 346 6.00 4.52 1.10
C ILE A 346 6.76 3.78 0.01
N ASN A 347 7.65 4.47 -0.68
CA ASN A 347 8.69 3.88 -1.49
C ASN A 347 9.86 4.87 -1.53
N PHE A 348 11.05 4.44 -1.92
CA PHE A 348 12.21 5.32 -1.97
C PHE A 348 13.26 4.79 -2.91
N TRP A 349 14.15 5.68 -3.35
CA TRP A 349 15.39 5.30 -4.01
C TRP A 349 16.55 6.04 -3.36
N ARG A 350 17.76 5.71 -3.77
CA ARG A 350 18.98 6.36 -3.30
C ARG A 350 19.75 6.94 -4.47
N GLN A 351 20.51 7.99 -4.20
CA GLN A 351 21.45 8.53 -5.17
C GLN A 351 22.68 9.08 -4.45
N VAL A 352 23.83 8.97 -5.11
CA VAL A 352 25.08 9.61 -4.73
C VAL A 352 25.39 10.72 -5.73
N TRP A 353 26.29 11.63 -5.36
CA TRP A 353 26.83 12.57 -6.34
C TRP A 353 27.50 11.83 -7.50
N ASP A 354 27.23 12.30 -8.72
CA ASP A 354 27.92 11.90 -9.93
C ASP A 354 28.26 13.15 -10.77
N GLU A 355 29.07 12.97 -11.82
CA GLU A 355 29.54 14.05 -12.68
C GLU A 355 28.43 14.80 -13.43
N ASN A 356 27.23 14.22 -13.48
CA ASN A 356 26.10 14.76 -14.23
C ASN A 356 25.19 15.66 -13.38
N VAL A 357 25.30 15.63 -12.04
CA VAL A 357 24.44 16.43 -11.13
C VAL A 357 24.47 17.91 -11.52
N SER A 358 25.65 18.49 -11.70
CA SER A 358 25.79 19.91 -12.05
C SER A 358 25.19 20.25 -13.41
N SER A 359 25.25 19.31 -14.37
CA SER A 359 24.59 19.45 -15.67
C SER A 359 23.07 19.32 -15.58
N VAL A 360 22.56 18.44 -14.72
CA VAL A 360 21.11 18.28 -14.48
C VAL A 360 20.56 19.53 -13.80
N MET A 361 21.27 20.06 -12.80
CA MET A 361 20.85 21.25 -12.06
C MET A 361 20.94 22.55 -12.86
N ALA A 362 21.71 22.59 -13.94
CA ALA A 362 21.74 23.72 -14.86
C ALA A 362 20.37 23.98 -15.52
N ASP A 363 19.51 22.97 -15.64
CA ASP A 363 18.15 23.11 -16.17
C ASP A 363 17.15 23.64 -15.12
N TYR A 364 17.57 23.76 -13.85
CA TYR A 364 16.74 24.18 -12.71
C TYR A 364 17.35 25.39 -11.98
N PRO A 365 17.50 26.54 -12.67
CA PRO A 365 18.16 27.73 -12.12
C PRO A 365 17.45 28.31 -10.88
N GLU A 366 16.17 28.04 -10.70
CA GLU A 366 15.38 28.45 -9.53
C GLU A 366 15.87 27.85 -8.21
N VAL A 367 16.62 26.75 -8.26
CA VAL A 367 17.18 26.07 -7.09
C VAL A 367 18.47 26.76 -6.62
N ALA A 368 19.08 27.62 -7.45
CA ALA A 368 20.35 28.29 -7.17
C ALA A 368 21.43 27.32 -6.65
N PHE A 369 21.48 26.11 -7.22
CA PHE A 369 22.39 25.06 -6.79
C PHE A 369 23.85 25.48 -6.97
N VAL A 370 24.61 25.46 -5.88
CA VAL A 370 26.05 25.66 -5.87
C VAL A 370 26.71 24.37 -5.42
N GLU A 371 27.56 23.81 -6.29
CA GLU A 371 28.26 22.58 -5.98
C GLU A 371 29.25 22.78 -4.84
N LYS A 372 29.06 22.03 -3.75
CA LYS A 372 29.96 21.96 -2.61
C LYS A 372 30.67 20.61 -2.59
N ASN A 373 31.89 20.61 -2.09
CA ASN A 373 32.72 19.41 -1.96
C ASN A 373 32.99 19.12 -0.48
N PHE A 374 32.28 18.14 0.05
CA PHE A 374 32.41 17.66 1.42
C PHE A 374 33.57 16.68 1.53
N ARG A 375 34.28 16.75 2.65
CA ARG A 375 35.37 15.82 2.97
C ARG A 375 35.09 15.16 4.30
N PRO A 376 35.42 13.88 4.47
CA PRO A 376 35.35 13.24 5.79
C PRO A 376 36.17 14.04 6.79
N ILE A 377 35.60 14.32 7.95
CA ILE A 377 36.36 14.83 9.09
C ILE A 377 37.32 13.72 9.48
N LYS A 378 38.63 13.99 9.46
CA LYS A 378 39.63 13.03 9.93
C LYS A 378 39.37 12.78 11.41
N ALA A 379 39.10 11.52 11.75
CA ALA A 379 38.88 11.06 13.12
C ALA A 379 40.10 11.28 14.01
#